data_AF-A0A815W0P3-F1
#
_entry.id   AF-A0A815W0P3-F1
#
_cell.length_a   1.000
_cell.length_b   1.000
_cell.length_c   1.000
_cell.angle_alpha   90.00
_cell.angle_beta   90.00
_cell.angle_gamma   90.00
#
_symmetry.space_group_name_H-M   'P 1'
#
loop_
_entity.id
_entity.type
_entity.pdbx_description
1 polymer ?
#
loop_
_entity_poly.entity_id
_entity_poly.type
_entity_poly.pdbx_seq_one_letter_code
_entity_poly.pdbx_strand_id
1 'polypeptide(L)'
;MYLARNLPHLLTNEEVDRVGVEWRVYEMADIPEEWIKRSSSSLNDIVEYVPIDEYWHHVFSTYTPNGTPQYVALTKLVKCLLSLSHGNSDVERGFSQNNNLVSDERSSLNEVTINGLRATCDGVKFFGGGKVHMVPITATLISNVKDAHSRYVKANEEQNKILNSVRCGDEKRACDAGHLDEEEIELLNKQKILQQDLVSAMKMLEEGSTRLATAVNSKDFNDVGTAELLVTAANAKLSVLKAQLLDNSENLNRLRKKKKK
;
A
#
# COMPACT_ATOMS: atom_id res chain seq x y z
N MET A 1 -29.12 -30.39 -0.78
CA MET A 1 -28.63 -30.03 -2.14
C MET A 1 -28.27 -28.55 -2.33
N TYR A 2 -29.06 -27.59 -1.82
CA TYR A 2 -28.77 -26.15 -1.99
C TYR A 2 -27.38 -25.73 -1.50
N LEU A 3 -26.96 -26.22 -0.32
CA LEU A 3 -25.61 -25.99 0.23
C LEU A 3 -24.47 -26.54 -0.65
N ALA A 4 -24.66 -27.71 -1.27
CA ALA A 4 -23.64 -28.32 -2.14
C ALA A 4 -23.42 -27.49 -3.42
N ARG A 5 -24.48 -26.86 -3.95
CA ARG A 5 -24.41 -25.96 -5.11
C ARG A 5 -23.68 -24.64 -4.81
N ASN A 6 -23.66 -24.23 -3.53
CA ASN A 6 -22.97 -23.03 -3.09
C ASN A 6 -21.48 -23.27 -2.79
N LEU A 7 -20.95 -24.47 -3.05
CA LEU A 7 -19.53 -24.83 -2.88
C LEU A 7 -18.92 -25.35 -4.19
N PRO A 8 -18.89 -24.53 -5.26
CA PRO A 8 -18.48 -24.96 -6.61
C PRO A 8 -17.01 -25.36 -6.73
N HIS A 9 -16.16 -24.91 -5.79
CA HIS A 9 -14.74 -25.28 -5.73
C HIS A 9 -14.49 -26.65 -5.09
N LEU A 10 -15.49 -27.20 -4.38
CA LEU A 10 -15.36 -28.46 -3.65
C LEU A 10 -16.05 -29.62 -4.38
N LEU A 11 -17.18 -29.35 -5.04
CA LEU A 11 -18.00 -30.33 -5.73
C LEU A 11 -18.30 -29.86 -7.15
N THR A 12 -18.04 -30.73 -8.12
CA THR A 12 -18.49 -30.55 -9.50
C THR A 12 -20.01 -30.76 -9.60
N ASN A 13 -20.64 -30.27 -10.68
CA ASN A 13 -22.09 -30.43 -10.88
C ASN A 13 -22.53 -31.90 -10.85
N GLU A 14 -21.72 -32.80 -11.42
CA GLU A 14 -21.97 -34.25 -11.37
C GLU A 14 -21.87 -34.83 -9.95
N GLU A 15 -20.95 -34.30 -9.13
CA GLU A 15 -20.84 -34.68 -7.73
C GLU A 15 -21.99 -34.14 -6.88
N VAL A 16 -22.55 -32.97 -7.22
CA VAL A 16 -23.72 -32.41 -6.52
C VAL A 16 -24.95 -33.31 -6.67
N ASP A 17 -25.19 -33.85 -7.87
CA ASP A 17 -26.28 -34.80 -8.10
C ASP A 17 -25.99 -36.13 -7.39
N ARG A 18 -24.72 -36.57 -7.41
CA ARG A 18 -24.25 -37.76 -6.68
C ARG A 18 -24.44 -37.64 -5.17
N VAL A 19 -24.17 -36.48 -4.57
CA VAL A 19 -24.43 -36.21 -3.13
C VAL A 19 -25.90 -36.47 -2.81
N GLY A 20 -26.82 -36.05 -3.67
CA GLY A 20 -28.25 -36.29 -3.45
C GLY A 20 -28.63 -37.76 -3.43
N VAL A 21 -28.02 -38.55 -4.31
CA VAL A 21 -28.21 -40.01 -4.34
C VAL A 21 -27.59 -40.66 -3.11
N GLU A 22 -26.33 -40.36 -2.81
CA GLU A 22 -25.61 -40.87 -1.65
C GLU A 22 -26.32 -40.52 -0.34
N TRP A 23 -26.86 -39.31 -0.22
CA TRP A 23 -27.65 -38.88 0.94
C TRP A 23 -28.92 -39.71 1.13
N ARG A 24 -29.65 -40.01 0.06
CA ARG A 24 -30.85 -40.87 0.14
C ARG A 24 -30.49 -42.31 0.52
N VAL A 25 -29.38 -42.82 -0.02
CA VAL A 25 -28.87 -44.16 0.35
C VAL A 25 -28.52 -44.19 1.84
N TYR A 26 -27.87 -43.14 2.33
CA TYR A 26 -27.56 -42.98 3.75
C TYR A 26 -28.82 -42.88 4.62
N GLU A 27 -29.82 -42.11 4.21
CA GLU A 27 -31.11 -41.97 4.92
C GLU A 27 -31.88 -43.29 5.03
N MET A 28 -31.73 -44.16 4.02
CA MET A 28 -32.33 -45.49 3.99
C MET A 28 -31.45 -46.56 4.65
N ALA A 29 -30.21 -46.22 5.06
CA ALA A 29 -29.31 -47.17 5.69
C ALA A 29 -29.68 -47.34 7.17
N ASP A 30 -29.72 -48.58 7.63
CA ASP A 30 -29.83 -48.87 9.05
C ASP A 30 -28.54 -48.44 9.75
N ILE A 31 -28.67 -47.45 10.64
CA ILE A 31 -27.56 -46.94 11.44
C ILE A 31 -27.32 -47.93 12.59
N PRO A 32 -26.15 -48.58 12.67
CA PRO A 32 -25.84 -49.50 13.76
C PRO A 32 -25.91 -48.79 15.12
N GLU A 33 -26.60 -49.39 16.10
CA GLU A 33 -26.72 -48.81 17.45
C GLU A 33 -25.35 -48.62 18.13
N GLU A 34 -24.36 -49.41 17.75
CA GLU A 34 -22.97 -49.33 18.23
C GLU A 34 -22.25 -48.02 17.83
N TRP A 35 -22.72 -47.31 16.79
CA TRP A 35 -22.20 -45.99 16.41
C TRP A 35 -22.70 -44.88 17.35
N ILE A 36 -23.70 -45.19 18.19
CA ILE A 36 -24.35 -44.26 19.11
C ILE A 36 -24.16 -44.81 20.53
N LYS A 37 -23.10 -44.41 21.22
CA LYS A 37 -22.96 -44.72 22.66
C LYS A 37 -24.01 -43.95 23.44
N ARG A 38 -24.97 -44.65 24.05
CA ARG A 38 -25.82 -44.12 25.14
C ARG A 38 -25.31 -44.73 26.44
N SER A 39 -24.53 -44.00 27.24
CA SER A 39 -24.20 -44.46 28.59
C SER A 39 -25.36 -44.08 29.52
N SER A 40 -26.20 -45.05 29.89
CA SER A 40 -27.15 -44.87 30.99
C SER A 40 -26.48 -45.31 32.28
N SER A 41 -25.65 -44.45 32.86
CA SER A 41 -25.08 -44.69 34.19
C SER A 41 -26.01 -44.09 35.25
N SER A 42 -26.79 -44.97 35.88
CA SER A 42 -27.47 -44.85 37.18
C SER A 42 -27.88 -43.45 37.71
N LEU A 43 -29.20 -43.30 37.90
CA LEU A 43 -29.91 -42.36 38.80
C LEU A 43 -29.93 -40.86 38.50
N ASN A 44 -29.17 -40.35 37.53
CA ASN A 44 -29.42 -39.04 36.91
C ASN A 44 -29.19 -39.17 35.41
N ASP A 45 -30.18 -38.83 34.59
CA ASP A 45 -30.14 -38.91 33.12
C ASP A 45 -29.08 -37.96 32.53
N ILE A 46 -27.80 -38.31 32.63
CA ILE A 46 -26.71 -37.64 31.92
C ILE A 46 -26.53 -38.39 30.60
N VAL A 47 -27.07 -37.81 29.52
CA VAL A 47 -26.85 -38.31 28.17
C VAL A 47 -25.43 -37.94 27.74
N GLU A 48 -24.56 -38.93 27.64
CA GLU A 48 -23.22 -38.76 27.06
C GLU A 48 -23.35 -38.82 25.53
N TYR A 49 -23.04 -37.70 24.86
CA TYR A 49 -23.06 -37.61 23.40
C TYR A 49 -21.68 -37.96 22.82
N VAL A 50 -21.66 -38.81 21.79
CA VAL A 50 -20.45 -39.10 21.02
C VAL A 50 -20.06 -37.85 20.20
N PRO A 51 -18.77 -37.50 20.11
CA PRO A 51 -18.30 -36.45 19.21
C PRO A 51 -18.79 -36.67 17.77
N ILE A 52 -19.30 -35.61 17.15
CA ILE A 52 -19.92 -35.69 15.82
C ILE A 52 -18.93 -36.19 14.75
N ASP A 53 -17.65 -35.90 14.91
CA ASP A 53 -16.55 -36.36 14.07
C ASP A 53 -16.31 -37.87 14.19
N GLU A 54 -16.43 -38.47 15.39
CA GLU A 54 -16.33 -39.91 15.60
C GLU A 54 -17.49 -40.64 14.89
N TYR A 55 -18.71 -40.12 14.99
CA TYR A 55 -19.87 -40.66 14.28
C TYR A 55 -19.67 -40.65 12.75
N TRP A 56 -19.31 -39.49 12.19
CA TRP A 56 -19.11 -39.38 10.75
C TRP A 56 -17.89 -40.16 10.25
N HIS A 57 -16.89 -40.39 11.11
CA HIS A 57 -15.77 -41.28 10.79
C HIS A 57 -16.23 -42.70 10.47
N HIS A 58 -17.21 -43.24 11.21
CA HIS A 58 -17.81 -44.53 10.90
C HIS A 58 -18.51 -44.54 9.54
N VAL A 59 -19.29 -43.49 9.24
CA VAL A 59 -19.96 -43.34 7.94
C VAL A 59 -18.95 -43.27 6.80
N PHE A 60 -17.86 -42.51 6.97
CA PHE A 60 -16.80 -42.39 5.94
C PHE A 60 -16.02 -43.69 5.72
N SER A 61 -16.02 -44.58 6.72
CA SER A 61 -15.32 -45.85 6.69
C SER A 61 -16.17 -47.00 6.12
N THR A 62 -17.37 -46.71 5.61
CA THR A 62 -18.22 -47.69 4.94
C THR A 62 -17.79 -47.91 3.50
N TYR A 63 -17.69 -49.19 3.11
CA TYR A 63 -17.30 -49.62 1.78
C TYR A 63 -18.41 -50.47 1.16
N THR A 64 -18.61 -50.28 -0.13
CA THR A 64 -19.42 -51.19 -0.93
C THR A 64 -18.76 -52.58 -1.00
N PRO A 65 -19.52 -53.65 -1.33
CA PRO A 65 -18.97 -54.99 -1.52
C PRO A 65 -17.82 -55.07 -2.53
N ASN A 66 -17.72 -54.09 -3.43
CA ASN A 66 -16.67 -53.99 -4.46
C ASN A 66 -15.40 -53.28 -3.94
N GLY A 67 -15.32 -52.96 -2.65
CA GLY A 67 -14.15 -52.32 -2.04
C GLY A 67 -14.02 -50.82 -2.33
N THR A 68 -15.02 -50.18 -2.95
CA THR A 68 -15.04 -48.72 -3.13
C THR A 68 -15.80 -48.03 -2.00
N PRO A 69 -15.34 -46.85 -1.53
CA PRO A 69 -16.03 -46.10 -0.48
C PRO A 69 -17.49 -45.80 -0.89
N GLN A 70 -18.42 -46.00 0.04
CA GLN A 70 -19.85 -45.95 -0.24
C GLN A 70 -20.39 -44.53 -0.44
N TYR A 71 -19.77 -43.54 0.21
CA TYR A 71 -20.25 -42.16 0.27
C TYR A 71 -19.17 -41.15 -0.13
N VAL A 72 -18.69 -41.17 -1.37
CA VAL A 72 -17.53 -40.38 -1.80
C VAL A 72 -17.82 -38.88 -1.82
N ALA A 73 -18.89 -38.48 -2.49
CA ALA A 73 -19.23 -37.07 -2.66
C ALA A 73 -19.80 -36.49 -1.35
N LEU A 74 -20.59 -37.28 -0.63
CA LEU A 74 -21.14 -36.91 0.66
C LEU A 74 -20.04 -36.72 1.72
N THR A 75 -19.01 -37.58 1.75
CA THR A 75 -17.86 -37.43 2.65
C THR A 75 -17.16 -36.08 2.45
N LYS A 76 -16.94 -35.66 1.19
CA LYS A 76 -16.33 -34.36 0.88
C LYS A 76 -17.17 -33.22 1.44
N LEU A 77 -18.49 -33.26 1.21
CA LEU A 77 -19.41 -32.21 1.67
C LEU A 77 -19.42 -32.11 3.19
N VAL A 78 -19.60 -33.24 3.90
CA VAL A 78 -19.71 -33.26 5.35
C VAL A 78 -18.41 -32.83 6.02
N LYS A 79 -17.24 -33.29 5.53
CA LYS A 79 -15.95 -32.83 6.05
C LYS A 79 -15.80 -31.31 5.92
N CYS A 80 -16.23 -30.73 4.80
CA CYS A 80 -16.20 -29.28 4.63
C CYS A 80 -17.14 -28.58 5.62
N LEU A 81 -18.38 -29.05 5.74
CA LEU A 81 -19.36 -28.45 6.66
C LEU A 81 -18.90 -28.51 8.12
N LEU A 82 -18.31 -29.63 8.56
CA LEU A 82 -17.77 -29.79 9.92
C LEU A 82 -16.46 -29.00 10.14
N SER A 83 -15.80 -28.57 9.08
CA SER A 83 -14.60 -27.73 9.15
C SER A 83 -14.93 -26.23 9.17
N LEU A 84 -16.20 -25.86 8.92
CA LEU A 84 -16.62 -24.47 9.02
C LEU A 84 -16.73 -24.10 10.50
N SER A 85 -15.92 -23.13 10.93
CA SER A 85 -16.02 -22.61 12.30
C SER A 85 -17.42 -22.05 12.55
N HIS A 86 -18.07 -22.53 13.63
CA HIS A 86 -19.44 -22.17 13.97
C HIS A 86 -19.57 -20.80 14.68
N GLY A 87 -18.49 -20.01 14.75
CA GLY A 87 -18.52 -18.66 15.30
C GLY A 87 -17.18 -17.93 15.21
N ASN A 88 -17.16 -16.65 15.58
CA ASN A 88 -15.94 -15.83 15.56
C ASN A 88 -14.95 -16.15 16.70
N SER A 89 -15.30 -17.07 17.61
CA SER A 89 -14.52 -17.35 18.82
C SER A 89 -13.10 -17.84 18.52
N ASP A 90 -12.87 -18.55 17.42
CA ASP A 90 -11.51 -18.97 17.02
C ASP A 90 -10.66 -17.79 16.52
N VAL A 91 -11.29 -16.85 15.81
CA VAL A 91 -10.66 -15.61 15.36
C VAL A 91 -10.34 -14.72 16.57
N GLU A 92 -11.26 -14.60 17.52
CA GLU A 92 -11.09 -13.85 18.76
C GLU A 92 -10.00 -14.46 19.67
N ARG A 93 -9.95 -15.79 19.79
CA ARG A 93 -8.82 -16.51 20.42
C ARG A 93 -7.51 -16.19 19.70
N GLY A 94 -7.55 -16.08 18.38
CA GLY A 94 -6.43 -15.64 17.56
C GLY A 94 -5.96 -14.22 17.89
N PHE A 95 -6.87 -13.28 18.09
CA PHE A 95 -6.52 -11.91 18.49
C PHE A 95 -5.97 -11.83 19.91
N SER A 96 -6.54 -12.58 20.86
CA SER A 96 -6.01 -12.67 22.23
C SER A 96 -4.58 -13.23 22.26
N GLN A 97 -4.29 -14.24 21.45
CA GLN A 97 -2.92 -14.78 21.31
C GLN A 97 -1.97 -13.77 20.66
N ASN A 98 -2.43 -13.00 19.67
CA ASN A 98 -1.63 -11.92 19.08
C ASN A 98 -1.36 -10.81 20.09
N ASN A 99 -2.31 -10.48 20.96
CA ASN A 99 -2.12 -9.47 22.02
C ASN A 99 -0.99 -9.87 22.98
N ASN A 100 -0.84 -11.18 23.28
CA ASN A 100 0.29 -11.67 24.06
C ASN A 100 1.64 -11.60 23.31
N LEU A 101 1.64 -11.59 21.98
CA LEU A 101 2.85 -11.45 21.16
C LEU A 101 3.23 -9.97 20.94
N VAL A 102 2.24 -9.09 20.89
CA VAL A 102 2.36 -7.63 20.75
C VAL A 102 2.29 -6.99 22.14
N SER A 103 3.26 -7.29 23.01
CA SER A 103 3.38 -6.60 24.30
C SER A 103 3.97 -5.18 24.13
N ASP A 104 3.74 -4.27 25.08
CA ASP A 104 4.16 -2.87 25.02
C ASP A 104 5.67 -2.67 24.76
N GLU A 105 6.53 -3.60 25.24
CA GLU A 105 7.98 -3.59 25.00
C GLU A 105 8.40 -4.09 23.60
N ARG A 106 7.51 -4.79 22.88
CA ARG A 106 7.73 -5.38 21.53
C ARG A 106 6.88 -4.72 20.45
N SER A 107 6.40 -3.51 20.72
CA SER A 107 5.41 -2.76 19.94
C SER A 107 5.83 -2.33 18.52
N SER A 108 7.02 -2.70 18.05
CA SER A 108 7.52 -2.38 16.71
C SER A 108 7.72 -3.60 15.78
N LEU A 109 7.03 -4.72 16.04
CA LEU A 109 7.06 -5.85 15.10
C LEU A 109 6.18 -5.56 13.88
N ASN A 110 6.79 -5.62 12.70
CA ASN A 110 6.07 -5.59 11.42
C ASN A 110 5.15 -6.83 11.31
N GLU A 111 4.05 -6.70 10.55
CA GLU A 111 3.06 -7.76 10.30
C GLU A 111 3.73 -9.08 9.86
N VAL A 112 4.74 -9.00 9.00
CA VAL A 112 5.51 -10.16 8.54
C VAL A 112 6.12 -10.94 9.70
N THR A 113 6.64 -10.24 10.70
CA THR A 113 7.26 -10.85 11.88
C THR A 113 6.20 -11.48 12.78
N ILE A 114 5.04 -10.83 12.94
CA ILE A 114 3.90 -11.38 13.70
C ILE A 114 3.41 -12.67 13.05
N ASN A 115 3.24 -12.66 11.71
CA ASN A 115 2.83 -13.84 10.95
C ASN A 115 3.86 -14.98 11.05
N GLY A 116 5.16 -14.66 10.98
CA GLY A 116 6.23 -15.65 11.15
C GLY A 116 6.26 -16.30 12.54
N LEU A 117 6.09 -15.51 13.59
CA LEU A 117 6.00 -16.01 14.97
C LEU A 117 4.76 -16.88 15.16
N ARG A 118 3.61 -16.44 14.65
CA ARG A 118 2.37 -17.19 14.74
C ARG A 118 2.45 -18.53 14.01
N ALA A 119 2.96 -18.54 12.78
CA ALA A 119 3.18 -19.77 12.02
C ALA A 119 4.10 -20.75 12.76
N THR A 120 5.12 -20.24 13.46
CA THR A 120 6.03 -21.07 14.28
C THR A 120 5.31 -21.65 15.49
N CYS A 121 4.56 -20.83 16.24
CA CYS A 121 3.78 -21.30 17.39
C CYS A 121 2.71 -22.33 17.00
N ASP A 122 2.00 -22.08 15.90
CA ASP A 122 0.97 -23.00 15.39
C ASP A 122 1.59 -24.30 14.90
N GLY A 123 2.77 -24.23 14.25
CA GLY A 123 3.54 -25.42 13.88
C GLY A 123 3.96 -26.27 15.08
N VAL A 124 4.44 -25.67 16.17
CA VAL A 124 4.78 -26.41 17.41
C VAL A 124 3.55 -27.06 18.04
N LYS A 125 2.40 -26.36 18.04
CA LYS A 125 1.14 -26.91 18.54
C LYS A 125 0.68 -28.10 17.71
N PHE A 126 0.68 -27.96 16.38
CA PHE A 126 0.18 -28.96 15.45
C PHE A 126 1.09 -30.20 15.38
N PHE A 127 2.40 -30.01 15.17
CA PHE A 127 3.32 -31.12 14.97
C PHE A 127 3.92 -31.67 16.27
N GLY A 128 4.03 -30.85 17.31
CA GLY A 128 4.65 -31.23 18.59
C GLY A 128 3.67 -31.38 19.74
N GLY A 129 2.36 -31.24 19.51
CA GLY A 129 1.36 -31.23 20.58
C GLY A 129 1.61 -30.14 21.63
N GLY A 130 2.23 -29.03 21.23
CA GLY A 130 2.63 -27.93 22.11
C GLY A 130 3.99 -28.11 22.78
N LYS A 131 4.70 -29.22 22.54
CA LYS A 131 6.05 -29.47 23.06
C LYS A 131 7.07 -29.35 21.93
N VAL A 132 8.00 -28.40 22.07
CA VAL A 132 9.02 -28.10 21.04
C VAL A 132 9.88 -29.33 20.71
N HIS A 133 10.28 -30.12 21.72
CA HIS A 133 11.13 -31.29 21.52
C HIS A 133 10.45 -32.47 20.79
N MET A 134 9.12 -32.42 20.65
CA MET A 134 8.35 -33.45 19.94
C MET A 134 8.17 -33.12 18.45
N VAL A 135 8.57 -31.92 18.01
CA VAL A 135 8.44 -31.51 16.62
C VAL A 135 9.47 -32.27 15.78
N PRO A 136 9.05 -33.05 14.77
CA PRO A 136 9.96 -33.81 13.93
C PRO A 136 10.85 -32.88 13.10
N ILE A 137 12.17 -33.05 13.20
CA ILE A 137 13.14 -32.28 12.41
C ILE A 137 13.26 -32.93 11.03
N THR A 138 12.63 -32.31 10.04
CA THR A 138 12.70 -32.76 8.64
C THR A 138 13.92 -32.20 7.91
N ALA A 139 14.37 -32.90 6.86
CA ALA A 139 15.47 -32.42 6.01
C ALA A 139 15.19 -31.04 5.38
N THR A 140 13.92 -30.77 5.05
CA THR A 140 13.47 -29.49 4.50
C THR A 140 13.56 -28.37 5.54
N LEU A 141 13.23 -28.65 6.82
CA LEU A 141 13.39 -27.69 7.90
C LEU A 141 14.86 -27.30 8.08
N ILE A 142 15.77 -28.28 8.06
CA ILE A 142 17.22 -28.04 8.15
C ILE A 142 17.70 -27.17 6.98
N SER A 143 17.27 -27.47 5.74
CA SER A 143 17.63 -26.67 4.57
C SER A 143 17.12 -25.23 4.70
N ASN A 144 15.86 -25.04 5.10
CA ASN A 144 15.26 -23.72 5.25
C ASN A 144 15.97 -22.87 6.33
N VAL A 145 16.40 -23.50 7.43
CA VAL A 145 17.17 -22.81 8.48
C VAL A 145 18.55 -22.38 7.96
N LYS A 146 19.23 -23.23 7.18
CA LYS A 146 20.51 -22.86 6.56
C LYS A 146 20.37 -21.66 5.62
N ASP A 147 19.29 -21.61 4.85
CA ASP A 147 19.03 -20.51 3.91
C ASP A 147 18.48 -19.25 4.58
N ALA A 148 17.95 -19.35 5.80
CA ALA A 148 17.20 -18.28 6.45
C ALA A 148 18.02 -16.98 6.56
N HIS A 149 19.29 -17.08 6.93
CA HIS A 149 20.17 -15.92 7.03
C HIS A 149 20.41 -15.26 5.67
N SER A 150 20.68 -16.04 4.62
CA SER A 150 20.87 -15.52 3.27
C SER A 150 19.60 -14.81 2.75
N ARG A 151 18.42 -15.40 3.00
CA ARG A 151 17.13 -14.78 2.65
C ARG A 151 16.90 -13.46 3.40
N TYR A 152 17.24 -13.43 4.69
CA TYR A 152 17.15 -12.21 5.50
C TYR A 152 18.06 -11.10 4.97
N VAL A 153 19.33 -11.42 4.68
CA VAL A 153 20.29 -10.45 4.12
C VAL A 153 19.77 -9.88 2.80
N LYS A 154 19.30 -10.75 1.89
CA LYS A 154 18.74 -10.33 0.61
C LYS A 154 17.51 -9.43 0.76
N ALA A 155 16.61 -9.74 1.69
CA ALA A 155 15.44 -8.91 1.97
C ALA A 155 15.84 -7.53 2.51
N ASN A 156 16.83 -7.47 3.40
CA ASN A 156 17.35 -6.22 3.95
C ASN A 156 18.05 -5.36 2.89
N GLU A 157 18.81 -5.97 1.98
CA GLU A 157 19.41 -5.28 0.84
C GLU A 157 18.36 -4.67 -0.09
N GLU A 158 17.28 -5.41 -0.38
CA GLU A 158 16.18 -4.91 -1.22
C GLU A 158 15.47 -3.72 -0.55
N GLN A 159 15.19 -3.84 0.75
CA GLN A 159 14.58 -2.74 1.52
C GLN A 159 15.47 -1.50 1.55
N ASN A 160 16.80 -1.67 1.69
CA ASN A 160 17.75 -0.57 1.63
C ASN A 160 17.84 0.06 0.24
N LYS A 161 17.75 -0.72 -0.84
CA LYS A 161 17.70 -0.18 -2.21
C LYS A 161 16.47 0.68 -2.43
N ILE A 162 15.31 0.22 -1.98
CA ILE A 162 14.06 0.98 -2.05
C ILE A 162 14.21 2.30 -1.28
N LEU A 163 14.69 2.24 -0.03
CA LEU A 163 14.88 3.43 0.80
C LEU A 163 15.86 4.43 0.18
N ASN A 164 16.98 3.96 -0.36
CA ASN A 164 17.97 4.81 -1.03
C ASN A 164 17.42 5.43 -2.33
N SER A 165 16.57 4.71 -3.08
CA SER A 165 15.93 5.24 -4.28
C SER A 165 14.95 6.38 -3.96
N VAL A 166 14.19 6.24 -2.87
CA VAL A 166 13.28 7.30 -2.38
C VAL A 166 14.08 8.52 -1.95
N ARG A 167 15.14 8.33 -1.15
CA ARG A 167 16.01 9.42 -0.69
C ARG A 167 16.66 10.17 -1.86
N CYS A 168 17.15 9.46 -2.86
CA CYS A 168 17.72 10.07 -4.07
C CYS A 168 16.66 10.88 -4.86
N GLY A 169 15.41 10.40 -4.89
CA GLY A 169 14.30 11.14 -5.48
C GLY A 169 13.93 12.42 -4.71
N ASP A 170 13.99 12.38 -3.38
CA ASP A 170 13.77 13.54 -2.52
C ASP A 170 14.89 14.58 -2.65
N GLU A 171 16.15 14.12 -2.66
CA GLU A 171 17.33 14.98 -2.85
C GLU A 171 17.29 15.70 -4.21
N LYS A 172 16.94 15.01 -5.30
CA LYS A 172 16.78 15.64 -6.63
C LYS A 172 15.69 16.71 -6.63
N ARG A 173 14.53 16.41 -6.03
CA ARG A 173 13.42 17.37 -5.91
C ARG A 173 13.83 18.61 -5.11
N ALA A 174 14.61 18.42 -4.04
CA ALA A 174 15.13 19.53 -3.24
C ALA A 174 16.16 20.38 -4.02
N CYS A 175 17.08 19.75 -4.76
CA CYS A 175 18.02 20.46 -5.62
C CYS A 175 17.32 21.26 -6.73
N ASP A 176 16.34 20.65 -7.41
CA ASP A 176 15.58 21.32 -8.47
C ASP A 176 14.79 22.51 -7.91
N ALA A 177 14.17 22.36 -6.72
CA ALA A 177 13.50 23.46 -6.04
C ALA A 177 14.46 24.60 -5.68
N GLY A 178 15.65 24.27 -5.18
CA GLY A 178 16.70 25.25 -4.87
C GLY A 178 17.15 26.04 -6.10
N HIS A 179 17.36 25.38 -7.24
CA HIS A 179 17.72 26.07 -8.49
C HIS A 179 16.60 27.00 -8.97
N LEU A 180 15.33 26.61 -8.82
CA LEU A 180 14.19 27.47 -9.15
C LEU A 180 14.03 28.66 -8.19
N ASP A 181 14.50 28.55 -6.95
CA ASP A 181 14.56 29.66 -5.99
C ASP A 181 15.69 30.64 -6.35
N GLU A 182 16.88 30.14 -6.68
CA GLU A 182 18.01 30.95 -7.14
C GLU A 182 17.67 31.72 -8.42
N GLU A 183 17.07 31.06 -9.41
CA GLU A 183 16.63 31.70 -10.66
C GLU A 183 15.57 32.79 -10.42
N GLU A 184 14.68 32.62 -9.44
CA GLU A 184 13.70 33.65 -9.08
C GLU A 184 14.35 34.87 -8.44
N ILE A 185 15.34 34.66 -7.56
CA ILE A 185 16.11 35.73 -6.92
C ILE A 185 16.87 36.55 -7.98
N GLU A 186 17.50 35.90 -8.96
CA GLU A 186 18.20 36.58 -10.05
C GLU A 186 17.26 37.45 -10.90
N LEU A 187 16.10 36.91 -11.29
CA LEU A 187 15.11 37.65 -12.09
C LEU A 187 14.52 38.85 -11.33
N LEU A 188 14.30 38.72 -10.01
CA LEU A 188 13.85 39.82 -9.16
C LEU A 188 14.91 40.92 -9.03
N ASN A 189 16.18 40.54 -8.86
CA ASN A 189 17.30 41.50 -8.83
C ASN A 189 17.43 42.24 -10.17
N LYS A 190 17.33 41.52 -11.28
CA LYS A 190 17.32 42.11 -12.63
C LYS A 190 16.15 43.06 -12.81
N GLN A 191 14.96 42.73 -12.30
CA GLN A 191 13.78 43.59 -12.36
C GLN A 191 14.02 44.92 -11.62
N LYS A 192 14.61 44.84 -10.43
CA LYS A 192 14.91 46.02 -9.60
C LYS A 192 15.89 46.97 -10.30
N ILE A 193 16.94 46.42 -10.90
CA ILE A 193 17.94 47.22 -11.66
C ILE A 193 17.28 47.89 -12.85
N LEU A 194 16.51 47.15 -13.66
CA LEU A 194 15.81 47.71 -14.82
C LEU A 194 14.80 48.81 -14.43
N GLN A 195 14.12 48.67 -13.30
CA GLN A 195 13.22 49.71 -12.77
C GLN A 195 13.98 50.97 -12.36
N GLN A 196 15.14 50.82 -11.72
CA GLN A 196 16.00 51.95 -11.33
C GLN A 196 16.52 52.70 -12.58
N ASP A 197 16.94 51.97 -13.61
CA ASP A 197 17.38 52.55 -14.88
C ASP A 197 16.24 53.25 -15.62
N LEU A 198 15.02 52.71 -15.52
CA LEU A 198 13.83 53.34 -16.11
C LEU A 198 13.53 54.68 -15.43
N VAL A 199 13.58 54.75 -14.10
CA VAL A 199 13.40 56.00 -13.35
C VAL A 199 14.47 57.03 -13.73
N SER A 200 15.72 56.59 -13.87
CA SER A 200 16.83 57.45 -14.32
C SER A 200 16.60 58.00 -15.73
N ALA A 201 16.16 57.15 -16.67
CA ALA A 201 15.85 57.56 -18.04
C ALA A 201 14.63 58.50 -18.12
N MET A 202 13.61 58.29 -17.27
CA MET A 202 12.47 59.21 -17.16
C MET A 202 12.90 60.59 -16.66
N LYS A 203 13.81 60.66 -15.68
CA LYS A 203 14.36 61.94 -15.20
C LYS A 203 15.14 62.67 -16.30
N MET A 204 15.91 61.94 -17.11
CA MET A 204 16.62 62.51 -18.26
C MET A 204 15.64 63.05 -19.32
N LEU A 205 14.52 62.34 -19.55
CA LEU A 205 13.46 62.80 -20.45
C LEU A 205 12.78 64.07 -19.94
N GLU A 206 12.51 64.15 -18.64
CA GLU A 206 11.92 65.33 -17.99
C GLU A 206 12.86 66.55 -18.06
N GLU A 207 14.15 66.34 -17.80
CA GLU A 207 15.18 67.38 -17.93
C GLU A 207 15.31 67.87 -19.38
N GLY A 208 15.36 66.95 -20.35
CA GLY A 208 15.37 67.30 -21.77
C GLY A 208 14.13 68.07 -22.21
N SER A 209 12.96 67.68 -21.70
CA SER A 209 11.68 68.32 -22.03
C SER A 209 11.55 69.72 -21.43
N THR A 210 11.98 69.91 -20.18
CA THR A 210 11.98 71.24 -19.54
C THR A 210 12.96 72.18 -20.22
N ARG A 211 14.18 71.70 -20.54
CA ARG A 211 15.18 72.46 -21.29
C ARG A 211 14.69 72.85 -22.69
N LEU A 212 14.03 71.93 -23.39
CA LEU A 212 13.42 72.21 -24.68
C LEU A 212 12.35 73.30 -24.58
N ALA A 213 11.46 73.21 -23.58
CA ALA A 213 10.43 74.23 -23.36
C ALA A 213 11.02 75.62 -23.04
N THR A 214 12.09 75.68 -22.24
CA THR A 214 12.78 76.95 -21.95
C THR A 214 13.49 77.52 -23.17
N ALA A 215 14.17 76.67 -23.96
CA ALA A 215 14.92 77.09 -25.15
C ALA A 215 14.00 77.59 -26.27
N VAL A 216 12.84 76.96 -26.45
CA VAL A 216 11.80 77.42 -27.39
C VAL A 216 11.25 78.78 -26.98
N ASN A 217 11.00 79.00 -25.67
CA ASN A 217 10.51 80.27 -25.16
C ASN A 217 11.55 81.40 -25.25
N SER A 218 12.84 81.09 -25.06
CA SER A 218 13.95 82.05 -25.14
C SER A 218 14.47 82.30 -26.57
N LYS A 219 13.99 81.54 -27.58
CA LYS A 219 14.47 81.54 -28.98
C LYS A 219 15.96 81.19 -29.12
N ASP A 220 16.51 80.41 -28.20
CA ASP A 220 17.89 79.91 -28.30
C ASP A 220 17.92 78.61 -29.14
N PHE A 221 18.11 78.76 -30.45
CA PHE A 221 18.10 77.64 -31.39
C PHE A 221 19.24 76.63 -31.18
N ASN A 222 20.36 77.03 -30.58
CA ASN A 222 21.46 76.10 -30.28
C ASN A 222 21.07 75.19 -29.11
N ASP A 223 20.43 75.76 -28.08
CA ASP A 223 19.99 75.00 -26.91
C ASP A 223 18.82 74.04 -27.24
N VAL A 224 17.93 74.44 -28.17
CA VAL A 224 16.88 73.57 -28.74
C VAL A 224 17.46 72.28 -29.32
N GLY A 225 18.51 72.37 -30.16
CA GLY A 225 19.13 71.19 -30.76
C GLY A 225 19.75 70.24 -29.73
N THR A 226 20.36 70.78 -28.67
CA THR A 226 20.91 69.95 -27.58
C THR A 226 19.84 69.26 -26.74
N ALA A 227 18.73 69.95 -26.47
CA ALA A 227 17.59 69.41 -25.74
C ALA A 227 16.86 68.34 -26.56
N GLU A 228 16.69 68.53 -27.87
CA GLU A 228 16.11 67.53 -28.77
C GLU A 228 16.94 66.24 -28.83
N LEU A 229 18.27 66.35 -28.90
CA LEU A 229 19.17 65.19 -28.83
C LEU A 229 19.01 64.44 -27.50
N LEU A 230 18.88 65.15 -26.38
CA LEU A 230 18.68 64.55 -25.06
C LEU A 230 17.34 63.80 -24.96
N VAL A 231 16.25 64.41 -25.46
CA VAL A 231 14.93 63.77 -25.52
C VAL A 231 14.95 62.54 -26.42
N THR A 232 15.60 62.62 -27.57
CA THR A 232 15.70 61.50 -28.51
C THR A 232 16.48 60.32 -27.90
N ALA A 233 17.62 60.61 -27.25
CA ALA A 233 18.42 59.61 -26.56
C ALA A 233 17.67 58.98 -25.38
N ALA A 234 16.96 59.77 -24.58
CA ALA A 234 16.16 59.29 -23.46
C ALA A 234 15.01 58.38 -23.95
N ASN A 235 14.32 58.76 -25.02
CA ASN A 235 13.25 57.95 -25.62
C ASN A 235 13.78 56.60 -26.17
N ALA A 236 14.93 56.60 -26.84
CA ALA A 236 15.57 55.38 -27.31
C ALA A 236 15.97 54.45 -26.15
N LYS A 237 16.47 55.00 -25.05
CA LYS A 237 16.80 54.22 -23.84
C LYS A 237 15.53 53.66 -23.18
N LEU A 238 14.46 54.44 -23.11
CA LEU A 238 13.17 54.00 -22.56
C LEU A 238 12.54 52.86 -23.36
N SER A 239 12.63 52.87 -24.70
CA SER A 239 12.08 51.78 -25.52
C SER A 239 12.81 50.46 -25.26
N VAL A 240 14.14 50.49 -25.13
CA VAL A 240 14.95 49.31 -24.82
C VAL A 240 14.63 48.78 -23.42
N LEU A 241 14.60 49.66 -22.41
CA LEU A 241 14.32 49.26 -21.03
C LEU A 241 12.91 48.68 -20.86
N LYS A 242 11.90 49.23 -21.56
CA LYS A 242 10.54 48.67 -21.55
C LYS A 242 10.49 47.26 -22.14
N ALA A 243 11.19 47.01 -23.25
CA ALA A 243 11.26 45.69 -23.85
C ALA A 243 11.92 44.67 -22.90
N GLN A 244 13.03 45.05 -22.26
CA GLN A 244 13.73 44.20 -21.30
C GLN A 244 12.90 43.90 -20.04
N LEU A 245 12.13 44.88 -19.54
CA LEU A 245 11.21 44.69 -18.41
C LEU A 245 10.10 43.69 -18.75
N LEU A 246 9.57 43.78 -19.98
CA LEU A 246 8.51 42.89 -20.44
C LEU A 246 9.02 41.45 -20.55
N ASP A 247 10.17 41.24 -21.19
CA ASP A 247 10.82 39.93 -21.27
C ASP A 247 11.13 39.33 -19.87
N ASN A 248 11.69 40.15 -18.97
CA ASN A 248 11.96 39.71 -17.60
C ASN A 248 10.69 39.29 -16.86
N SER A 249 9.59 40.03 -17.04
CA SER A 249 8.30 39.70 -16.43
C SER A 249 7.69 38.40 -16.98
N GLU A 250 7.86 38.12 -18.28
CA GLU A 250 7.44 36.87 -18.88
C GLU A 250 8.22 35.68 -18.32
N ASN A 251 9.54 35.82 -18.21
CA ASN A 251 10.41 34.78 -17.65
C ASN A 251 10.05 34.47 -16.20
N LEU A 252 9.79 35.50 -15.39
CA LEU A 252 9.36 35.36 -14.00
C LEU A 252 7.99 34.65 -13.90
N ASN A 253 7.05 34.97 -14.78
CA ASN A 253 5.76 34.29 -14.85
C ASN A 253 5.88 32.83 -15.29
N ARG A 254 6.77 32.52 -16.23
CA ARG A 254 7.05 31.14 -16.66
C ARG A 254 7.65 30.33 -15.51
N LEU A 255 8.61 30.90 -14.79
CA LEU A 255 9.24 30.27 -13.63
C LEU A 255 8.22 29.96 -12.51
N ARG A 256 7.38 30.94 -12.17
CA ARG A 256 6.29 30.75 -11.18
C ARG A 256 5.27 29.70 -11.59
N LYS A 257 5.00 29.53 -12.90
CA LYS A 257 4.17 28.45 -13.41
C LYS A 257 4.83 27.09 -13.26
N LYS A 258 6.17 26.99 -13.42
CA LYS A 258 6.92 25.75 -13.17
C LYS A 258 6.88 25.34 -11.70
N LYS A 259 7.04 26.29 -10.76
CA LYS A 259 6.95 26.04 -9.31
C LYS A 259 5.57 25.57 -8.81
N LYS A 260 4.49 25.90 -9.54
CA LYS A 260 3.11 25.53 -9.17
C LYS A 260 2.68 24.15 -9.69
N LYS A 261 3.45 23.52 -10.57
CA LYS A 261 3.22 22.17 -11.07
C LYS A 261 3.98 21.17 -10.23
#